data_AF-A0A3C2AB10-F1
#
_entry.id   AF-A0A3C2AB10-F1
#
_cell.length_a   1.000
_cell.length_b   1.000
_cell.length_c   1.000
_cell.angle_alpha   90.00
_cell.angle_beta   90.00
_cell.angle_gamma   90.00
#
_symmetry.space_group_name_H-M   'P 1'
#
loop_
_entity.id
_entity.type
_entity.pdbx_description
1 polymer ?
#
loop_
_entity_poly.entity_id
_entity_poly.type
_entity_poly.pdbx_seq_one_letter_code
_entity_poly.pdbx_strand_id
1 'polypeptide(L)'
;MEFSRGLHPIGKPRNMKHLWVIVLAAFGCHPSSPMFTPNLVPATPITFQLTHEYWEGCETGLGPCEPPTFVRTNRQESFRLIMPCGGTTTSVYLYQQNPGIAEVTPVDSLNIDASQCPPSFDLSYLPDGDYVAYMLACGLGGPAPFRLETHP
;
A
#
# COMPACT_ATOMS: atom_id res chain seq x y z
N MET A 1 -38.69 -17.57 -47.27
CA MET A 1 -38.46 -16.39 -46.41
C MET A 1 -37.07 -15.87 -46.76
N GLU A 2 -36.81 -15.07 -47.80
CA GLU A 2 -37.41 -13.75 -48.18
C GLU A 2 -37.55 -12.82 -46.98
N PHE A 3 -37.12 -11.54 -46.97
CA PHE A 3 -36.27 -10.67 -47.81
C PHE A 3 -36.10 -9.35 -47.00
N SER A 4 -35.18 -8.49 -47.43
CA SER A 4 -35.03 -7.05 -47.09
C SER A 4 -34.09 -6.74 -45.91
N ARG A 5 -32.88 -6.21 -46.14
CA ARG A 5 -32.46 -4.89 -46.69
C ARG A 5 -32.81 -3.69 -45.79
N GLY A 6 -31.76 -3.04 -45.30
CA GLY A 6 -31.76 -1.66 -44.81
C GLY A 6 -30.35 -1.08 -44.93
N LEU A 7 -30.11 -0.28 -45.97
CA LEU A 7 -28.87 0.42 -46.32
C LEU A 7 -28.96 1.91 -45.90
N HIS A 8 -27.91 2.41 -45.24
CA HIS A 8 -27.31 3.79 -45.32
C HIS A 8 -28.18 5.03 -44.96
N PRO A 9 -27.63 6.24 -44.65
CA PRO A 9 -26.35 6.84 -45.11
C PRO A 9 -25.46 7.52 -44.03
N ILE A 10 -24.13 7.56 -44.21
CA ILE A 10 -23.28 8.65 -44.77
C ILE A 10 -23.39 10.00 -44.04
N GLY A 11 -22.30 10.39 -43.35
CA GLY A 11 -22.10 11.72 -42.77
C GLY A 11 -20.62 12.04 -42.44
N LYS A 12 -19.83 12.35 -43.47
CA LYS A 12 -18.66 13.26 -43.45
C LYS A 12 -18.98 14.33 -44.52
N PRO A 13 -18.44 15.58 -44.53
CA PRO A 13 -17.11 16.00 -44.05
C PRO A 13 -17.03 17.46 -43.48
N ARG A 14 -15.83 17.91 -43.10
CA ARG A 14 -15.22 19.28 -43.25
C ARG A 14 -14.06 19.38 -42.26
N ASN A 15 -12.79 19.21 -42.64
CA ASN A 15 -11.90 20.11 -43.40
C ASN A 15 -12.09 21.61 -43.09
N MET A 16 -11.19 22.15 -42.28
CA MET A 16 -10.77 23.55 -42.37
C MET A 16 -9.28 23.63 -42.02
N LYS A 17 -8.47 23.84 -43.06
CA LYS A 17 -7.09 24.33 -42.98
C LYS A 17 -7.13 25.87 -43.02
N HIS A 18 -6.56 26.53 -42.03
CA HIS A 18 -6.01 27.91 -42.04
C HIS A 18 -5.11 27.94 -40.79
N LEU A 19 -3.77 28.02 -40.81
CA LEU A 19 -2.81 28.88 -41.51
C LEU A 19 -3.10 30.37 -41.26
N TRP A 20 -2.48 30.97 -40.24
CA TRP A 20 -1.33 31.87 -40.37
C TRP A 20 -1.04 32.68 -39.09
N VAL A 21 0.24 33.09 -38.99
CA VAL A 21 0.81 34.27 -38.33
C VAL A 21 1.29 34.14 -36.87
N ILE A 22 2.61 34.21 -36.78
CA ILE A 22 3.50 34.50 -35.66
C ILE A 22 3.26 35.92 -35.14
N VAL A 23 3.19 36.09 -33.82
CA VAL A 23 3.55 37.36 -33.16
C VAL A 23 4.61 37.08 -32.10
N LEU A 24 5.83 37.48 -32.43
CA LEU A 24 6.93 37.72 -31.50
C LEU A 24 6.71 39.11 -30.86
N ALA A 25 6.53 39.16 -29.55
CA ALA A 25 6.74 40.34 -28.71
C ALA A 25 7.19 39.83 -27.34
N ALA A 26 8.49 39.80 -27.08
CA ALA A 26 9.27 40.89 -26.50
C ALA A 26 9.07 41.03 -24.99
N PHE A 27 10.09 40.57 -24.26
CA PHE A 27 10.62 41.12 -23.01
C PHE A 27 9.64 41.42 -21.87
N GLY A 28 9.56 40.44 -20.98
CA GLY A 28 9.50 40.69 -19.54
C GLY A 28 10.54 39.81 -18.86
N CYS A 29 11.75 40.35 -18.61
CA CYS A 29 12.66 39.77 -17.63
C CYS A 29 11.94 39.83 -16.27
N HIS A 30 11.28 38.73 -15.90
CA HIS A 30 10.82 38.53 -14.54
C HIS A 30 12.05 38.12 -13.72
N PRO A 31 12.34 38.78 -12.58
CA PRO A 31 13.33 38.27 -11.65
C PRO A 31 12.87 36.87 -11.23
N SER A 32 13.65 35.87 -11.62
CA SER A 32 13.54 34.50 -11.15
C SER A 32 13.81 34.51 -9.65
N SER A 33 12.77 34.72 -8.85
CA SER A 33 12.81 34.41 -7.44
C SER A 33 13.30 32.96 -7.31
N PRO A 34 14.32 32.67 -6.49
CA PRO A 34 14.67 31.29 -6.22
C PRO A 34 13.43 30.62 -5.63
N MET A 35 12.88 29.64 -6.36
CA MET A 35 11.89 28.74 -5.81
C MET A 35 12.55 28.11 -4.58
N PHE A 36 12.08 28.50 -3.41
CA PHE A 36 12.32 27.79 -2.17
C PHE A 36 11.81 26.37 -2.41
N THR A 37 12.70 25.44 -2.75
CA THR A 37 12.43 24.02 -2.55
C THR A 37 12.46 23.83 -1.04
N PRO A 38 11.32 23.64 -0.36
CA PRO A 38 11.37 23.21 1.02
C PRO A 38 12.22 21.93 1.02
N ASN A 39 13.29 21.95 1.81
CA ASN A 39 14.01 20.74 2.17
C ASN A 39 12.99 19.87 2.91
N LEU A 40 12.27 19.03 2.17
CA LEU A 40 11.45 17.96 2.71
C LEU A 40 12.44 17.00 3.33
N VAL A 41 12.77 17.22 4.61
CA VAL A 41 13.40 16.21 5.44
C VAL A 41 12.48 14.99 5.32
N PRO A 42 12.94 13.86 4.77
CA PRO A 42 12.09 12.69 4.65
C PRO A 42 11.64 12.31 6.06
N ALA A 43 10.33 12.38 6.30
CA ALA A 43 9.77 11.97 7.57
C ALA A 43 10.19 10.52 7.84
N THR A 44 10.80 10.27 9.00
CA THR A 44 11.17 8.92 9.40
C THR A 44 9.91 8.07 9.54
N PRO A 45 9.86 6.85 8.98
CA PRO A 45 8.66 6.02 9.05
C PRO A 45 8.34 5.64 10.48
N ILE A 46 7.07 5.77 10.87
CA ILE A 46 6.58 5.24 12.14
C ILE A 46 6.64 3.72 12.04
N THR A 47 7.26 3.09 13.02
CA THR A 47 7.57 1.66 13.00
C THR A 47 6.90 0.95 14.16
N PHE A 48 6.17 -0.12 13.85
CA PHE A 48 5.58 -1.02 14.83
C PHE A 48 6.23 -2.39 14.74
N GLN A 49 6.42 -3.01 15.90
CA GLN A 49 7.07 -4.31 16.00
C GLN A 49 6.10 -5.31 16.62
N LEU A 50 5.82 -6.39 15.90
CA LEU A 50 5.28 -7.60 16.51
C LEU A 50 6.49 -8.36 17.07
N THR A 51 6.52 -8.56 18.38
CA THR A 51 7.65 -9.24 19.01
C THR A 51 7.53 -10.76 18.85
N HIS A 52 8.64 -11.45 19.07
CA HIS A 52 8.66 -12.91 19.07
C HIS A 52 7.72 -13.48 20.14
N GLU A 53 7.73 -12.89 21.34
CA GLU A 53 6.92 -13.34 22.48
C GLU A 53 5.42 -13.16 22.23
N TYR A 54 5.03 -12.06 21.55
CA TYR A 54 3.65 -11.87 21.11
C TYR A 54 3.24 -12.97 20.13
N TRP A 55 4.10 -13.25 19.15
CA TRP A 55 3.84 -14.27 18.14
C TRP A 55 3.71 -15.67 18.74
N GLU A 56 4.67 -16.07 19.56
CA GLU A 56 4.67 -17.35 20.27
C GLU A 56 3.46 -17.45 21.22
N GLY A 57 3.10 -16.34 21.87
CA GLY A 57 1.92 -16.24 22.70
C GLY A 57 0.63 -16.52 21.92
N CYS A 58 0.52 -15.98 20.71
CA CYS A 58 -0.60 -16.26 19.81
C CYS A 58 -0.62 -17.70 19.28
N GLU A 59 0.54 -18.27 18.97
CA GLU A 59 0.65 -19.64 18.47
C GLU A 59 0.29 -20.68 19.55
N THR A 60 0.81 -20.50 20.75
CA THR A 60 0.68 -21.47 21.84
C THR A 60 -0.56 -21.25 22.71
N GLY A 61 -1.11 -20.04 22.70
CA GLY A 61 -2.15 -19.60 23.65
C GLY A 61 -1.64 -19.42 25.08
N LEU A 62 -0.32 -19.48 25.30
CA LEU A 62 0.31 -19.39 26.63
C LEU A 62 0.95 -18.03 26.94
N GLY A 63 0.81 -17.06 26.02
CA GLY A 63 1.40 -15.72 26.13
C GLY A 63 0.43 -14.60 25.72
N PRO A 64 0.91 -13.34 25.65
CA PRO A 64 0.08 -12.22 25.24
C PRO A 64 -0.34 -12.39 23.77
N CYS A 65 -1.64 -12.49 23.52
CA CYS A 65 -2.22 -12.50 22.18
C CYS A 65 -3.39 -11.52 22.05
N GLU A 66 -3.38 -10.46 22.87
CA GLU A 66 -4.31 -9.36 22.66
C GLU A 66 -3.84 -8.54 21.46
N PRO A 67 -4.67 -8.37 20.42
CA PRO A 67 -4.28 -7.65 19.21
C PRO A 67 -3.81 -6.23 19.54
N PRO A 68 -2.56 -5.85 19.24
CA PRO A 68 -2.13 -4.48 19.44
C PRO A 68 -2.83 -3.55 18.46
N THR A 69 -3.16 -2.35 18.92
CA THR A 69 -3.68 -1.27 18.06
C THR A 69 -2.55 -0.32 17.69
N PHE A 70 -2.29 -0.20 16.40
CA PHE A 70 -1.33 0.74 15.83
C PHE A 70 -2.06 2.00 15.38
N VAL A 71 -1.67 3.13 15.94
CA VAL A 71 -2.31 4.43 15.70
C VAL A 71 -1.44 5.30 14.81
N ARG A 72 -2.03 5.78 13.71
CA ARG A 72 -1.50 6.79 12.80
C ARG A 72 -2.05 8.17 13.15
N THR A 73 -1.24 9.21 12.98
CA THR A 73 -1.73 10.60 13.08
C THR A 73 -2.44 10.99 11.78
N ASN A 74 -1.89 10.58 10.64
CA ASN A 74 -2.50 10.80 9.34
C ASN A 74 -2.16 9.65 8.36
N ARG A 75 -2.87 9.58 7.24
CA ARG A 75 -2.64 8.57 6.19
C ARG A 75 -1.47 8.87 5.25
N GLN A 76 -0.78 9.99 5.44
CA GLN A 76 0.33 10.45 4.60
C GLN A 76 1.69 10.12 5.22
N GLU A 77 1.71 9.74 6.50
CA GLU A 77 2.88 9.24 7.21
C GLU A 77 3.30 7.87 6.70
N SER A 78 4.61 7.68 6.53
CA SER A 78 5.16 6.37 6.19
C SER A 78 5.07 5.46 7.41
N PHE A 79 4.54 4.25 7.21
CA PHE A 79 4.18 3.33 8.28
C PHE A 79 4.73 1.94 7.98
N ARG A 80 5.51 1.37 8.90
CA ARG A 80 6.15 0.07 8.70
C ARG A 80 5.85 -0.89 9.83
N LEU A 81 5.38 -2.08 9.48
CA LEU A 81 5.27 -3.21 10.39
C LEU A 81 6.53 -4.06 10.26
N ILE A 82 7.21 -4.30 11.37
CA ILE A 82 8.34 -5.21 11.49
C ILE A 82 7.88 -6.42 12.28
N MET A 83 8.24 -7.60 11.79
CA MET A 83 7.84 -8.88 12.38
C MET A 83 9.10 -9.62 12.83
N PRO A 84 8.99 -10.63 13.72
CA PRO A 84 10.16 -11.35 14.18
C PRO A 84 10.78 -12.14 13.02
N CYS A 85 12.08 -12.36 13.11
CA CYS A 85 12.78 -13.24 12.19
C CYS A 85 12.33 -14.68 12.48
N GLY A 86 11.90 -15.40 11.45
CA GLY A 86 11.85 -16.86 11.53
C GLY A 86 13.26 -17.47 11.41
N GLY A 87 13.33 -18.80 11.36
CA GLY A 87 14.58 -19.52 11.12
C GLY A 87 15.18 -19.31 9.71
N THR A 88 15.43 -20.39 8.97
CA THR A 88 16.15 -20.33 7.69
C THR A 88 15.39 -19.58 6.58
N THR A 89 14.08 -19.77 6.51
CA THR A 89 13.19 -19.15 5.53
C THR A 89 11.91 -18.74 6.24
N THR A 90 11.43 -17.54 5.95
CA THR A 90 10.25 -16.96 6.56
C THR A 90 9.33 -16.45 5.46
N SER A 91 8.15 -17.06 5.35
CA SER A 91 7.07 -16.51 4.55
C SER A 91 6.07 -15.83 5.47
N VAL A 92 5.70 -14.60 5.16
CA VAL A 92 4.65 -13.87 5.87
C VAL A 92 3.59 -13.39 4.89
N TYR A 93 2.34 -13.58 5.27
CA TYR A 93 1.17 -13.18 4.51
C TYR A 93 0.37 -12.21 5.35
N LEU A 94 -0.04 -11.09 4.77
CA LEU A 94 -0.88 -10.11 5.43
C LEU A 94 -2.31 -10.23 4.89
N TYR A 95 -3.29 -10.36 5.76
CA TYR A 95 -4.71 -10.44 5.43
C TYR A 95 -5.49 -9.33 6.12
N GLN A 96 -6.54 -8.84 5.47
CA GLN A 96 -7.51 -7.96 6.12
C GLN A 96 -8.59 -8.82 6.77
N GLN A 97 -9.02 -8.50 7.99
CA GLN A 97 -10.12 -9.24 8.61
C GLN A 97 -11.44 -8.58 8.26
N ASN A 98 -12.18 -9.22 7.36
CA ASN A 98 -13.53 -8.81 7.00
C ASN A 98 -14.56 -9.76 7.66
N PRO A 99 -15.37 -9.28 8.62
CA PRO A 99 -16.33 -10.15 9.30
C PRO A 99 -17.33 -10.74 8.31
N GLY A 100 -17.42 -12.06 8.28
CA GLY A 100 -18.32 -12.81 7.38
C GLY A 100 -17.73 -13.18 6.03
N ILE A 101 -16.48 -12.81 5.74
CA ILE A 101 -15.76 -13.23 4.52
C ILE A 101 -14.47 -13.93 4.94
N ALA A 102 -14.35 -15.22 4.59
CA ALA A 102 -13.07 -15.91 4.69
C ALA A 102 -12.14 -15.33 3.61
N GLU A 103 -11.16 -14.52 4.00
CA GLU A 103 -10.17 -14.01 3.05
C GLU A 103 -9.25 -15.14 2.60
N VAL A 104 -9.19 -15.35 1.29
CA VAL A 104 -8.35 -16.37 0.66
C VAL A 104 -7.09 -15.75 0.06
N THR A 105 -7.13 -14.44 -0.23
CA THR A 105 -6.04 -13.73 -0.91
C THR A 105 -5.38 -12.75 0.05
N PRO A 106 -4.07 -12.83 0.26
CA PRO A 106 -3.36 -11.85 1.09
C PRO A 106 -3.34 -10.47 0.41
N VAL A 107 -3.45 -9.42 1.20
CA VAL A 107 -3.28 -8.03 0.74
C VAL A 107 -1.82 -7.74 0.40
N ASP A 108 -0.88 -8.39 1.08
CA ASP A 108 0.55 -8.35 0.80
C ASP A 108 1.21 -9.65 1.27
N SER A 109 2.36 -10.00 0.68
CA SER A 109 3.11 -11.19 1.09
C SER A 109 4.59 -11.00 0.85
N LEU A 110 5.38 -11.58 1.75
CA LEU A 110 6.83 -11.53 1.71
C LEU A 110 7.38 -12.94 1.92
N ASN A 111 8.39 -13.32 1.16
CA ASN A 111 9.18 -14.52 1.39
C ASN A 111 10.64 -14.11 1.43
N ILE A 112 11.27 -14.32 2.58
CA ILE A 112 12.65 -13.93 2.84
C ILE A 112 13.46 -15.09 3.42
N ASP A 113 14.76 -15.04 3.19
CA ASP A 113 15.73 -15.87 3.90
C ASP A 113 16.28 -15.17 5.16
N ALA A 114 17.08 -15.90 5.93
CA ALA A 114 17.70 -15.40 7.16
C ALA A 114 18.58 -14.14 6.96
N SER A 115 19.12 -13.88 5.77
CA SER A 115 19.95 -12.70 5.48
C SER A 115 19.15 -11.42 5.25
N GLN A 116 17.87 -11.56 4.94
CA GLN A 116 16.94 -10.45 4.67
C GLN A 116 16.05 -10.12 5.87
N CYS A 117 16.31 -10.76 7.01
CA CYS A 117 15.59 -10.53 8.25
C CYS A 117 15.97 -9.18 8.92
N PRO A 118 15.05 -8.53 9.65
CA PRO A 118 13.67 -8.94 9.91
C PRO A 118 12.71 -8.61 8.75
N PRO A 119 11.64 -9.40 8.54
CA PRO A 119 10.63 -9.09 7.55
C PRO A 119 9.87 -7.81 7.92
N SER A 120 9.52 -7.01 6.91
CA SER A 120 8.76 -5.78 7.12
C SER A 120 7.76 -5.49 6.00
N PHE A 121 6.57 -5.00 6.37
CA PHE A 121 5.55 -4.50 5.44
C PHE A 121 5.42 -2.99 5.52
N ASP A 122 5.21 -2.35 4.38
CA ASP A 122 4.74 -0.97 4.34
C ASP A 122 3.21 -0.98 4.48
N LEU A 123 2.69 -0.39 5.55
CA LEU A 123 1.24 -0.31 5.81
C LEU A 123 0.66 1.06 5.45
N SER A 124 1.45 1.97 4.88
CA SER A 124 1.05 3.36 4.64
C SER A 124 -0.21 3.45 3.76
N TYR A 125 -0.36 2.51 2.83
CA TYR A 125 -1.47 2.47 1.87
C TYR A 125 -2.71 1.71 2.38
N LEU A 126 -2.61 1.03 3.52
CA LEU A 126 -3.71 0.21 4.03
C LEU A 126 -4.77 1.06 4.74
N PRO A 127 -6.07 0.77 4.52
CA PRO A 127 -7.14 1.43 5.26
C PRO A 127 -7.10 1.07 6.76
N ASP A 128 -7.87 1.79 7.56
CA ASP A 128 -8.07 1.41 8.97
C ASP A 128 -8.89 0.12 9.04
N GLY A 129 -8.62 -0.72 10.04
CA GLY A 129 -9.29 -2.00 10.21
C GLY A 129 -8.49 -3.03 11.01
N ASP A 130 -9.08 -4.21 11.14
CA ASP A 130 -8.44 -5.36 11.77
C ASP A 130 -7.70 -6.17 10.69
N TYR A 131 -6.50 -6.63 11.03
CA TYR A 131 -5.58 -7.34 10.14
C TYR A 131 -4.98 -8.55 10.84
N VAL A 132 -4.54 -9.53 10.05
CA VAL A 132 -3.77 -10.68 10.55
C VAL A 132 -2.54 -10.85 9.69
N ALA A 133 -1.37 -10.84 10.34
CA ALA A 133 -0.14 -11.34 9.74
C ALA A 133 -0.04 -12.85 10.03
N TYR A 134 0.13 -13.67 9.00
CA TYR A 134 0.28 -15.12 9.13
C TYR A 134 1.70 -15.52 8.71
N MET A 135 2.44 -16.15 9.60
CA MET A 135 3.83 -16.55 9.35
C MET A 135 3.93 -18.06 9.14
N LEU A 136 4.80 -18.43 8.21
CA LEU A 136 5.29 -19.78 8.00
C LEU A 136 6.81 -19.75 8.10
N ALA A 137 7.34 -20.14 9.25
CA ALA A 137 8.77 -20.27 9.48
C ALA A 137 9.09 -21.51 10.35
N CYS A 138 10.38 -21.85 10.45
CA CYS A 138 10.84 -22.84 11.41
C CYS A 138 10.77 -22.28 12.83
N GLY A 139 9.97 -22.90 13.69
CA GLY A 139 9.85 -22.53 15.11
C GLY A 139 8.90 -21.37 15.40
N LEU A 140 8.34 -20.73 14.37
CA LEU A 140 7.30 -19.70 14.50
C LEU A 140 6.28 -19.83 13.38
N GLY A 141 5.00 -19.82 13.74
CA GLY A 141 3.94 -19.86 12.77
C GLY A 141 2.61 -19.32 13.27
N GLY A 142 1.60 -19.44 12.40
CA GLY A 142 0.24 -19.09 12.75
C GLY A 142 -0.09 -17.61 12.61
N PRO A 143 -1.31 -17.22 13.01
CA PRO A 143 -1.83 -15.87 12.88
C PRO A 143 -1.41 -14.97 14.06
N ALA A 144 -1.02 -13.74 13.74
CA ALA A 144 -0.79 -12.65 14.66
C ALA A 144 -1.75 -11.50 14.30
N PRO A 145 -2.89 -11.35 15.01
CA PRO A 145 -3.84 -10.27 14.75
C PRO A 145 -3.28 -8.92 15.21
N PHE A 146 -3.69 -7.83 14.56
CA PHE A 146 -3.45 -6.46 15.00
C PHE A 146 -4.49 -5.52 14.38
N ARG A 147 -4.59 -4.31 14.90
CA ARG A 147 -5.53 -3.30 14.43
C ARG A 147 -4.81 -2.05 13.98
N LEU A 148 -5.28 -1.45 12.89
CA LEU A 148 -4.75 -0.20 12.35
C LEU A 148 -5.82 0.89 12.46
N GLU A 149 -5.47 2.00 13.10
CA GLU A 149 -6.35 3.16 13.27
C GLU A 149 -5.64 4.45 12.85
N THR A 150 -6.44 5.44 12.44
CA THR A 150 -5.96 6.80 12.15
C THR A 150 -6.73 7.78 13.01
N HIS A 151 -6.03 8.52 13.87
CA HIS A 151 -6.56 9.54 14.76
C HIS A 151 -5.97 10.91 14.36
N PRO A 152 -6.77 11.80 13.73
CA PRO A 152 -6.31 13.11 13.25
C PRO A 152 -6.11 14.16 14.36
#